data_AF-A0A7Y0ARV2-F1
#
_entry.id   AF-A0A7Y0ARV2-F1
#
_cell.length_a   1.000
_cell.length_b   1.000
_cell.length_c   1.000
_cell.angle_alpha   90.00
_cell.angle_beta   90.00
_cell.angle_gamma   90.00
#
_symmetry.space_group_name_H-M   'P 1'
#
loop_
_entity.id
_entity.type
_entity.pdbx_description
1 polymer ?
#
loop_
_entity_poly.entity_id
_entity_poly.type
_entity_poly.pdbx_seq_one_letter_code
_entity_poly.pdbx_strand_id
1 'polypeptide(L)'
;MAVYAAIGLAEKNNQFIVPVFQKILNKKGKMHIQNGCILSHDHPAEPVYLNYYCQLKREELKSDSDLKQLDSLLLFMPASSELILTTALRNRTYSDGLKKQIAKQAFENHRTPALLYLNSWHKKEYSDPIQEELFKLIKNDSIDGGHKRKYLSMLLSFNNIENKKAVLNYIKKDSLWKEDGQIRSQLENNGITSEDYN
;
A
#
# COMPACT_ATOMS: atom_id res chain seq x y z
N MET A 1 11.01 8.84 -25.02
CA MET A 1 10.10 9.14 -26.14
C MET A 1 8.78 8.33 -26.12
N ALA A 2 8.78 7.02 -25.84
CA ALA A 2 7.54 6.21 -25.92
C ALA A 2 6.44 6.57 -24.89
N VAL A 3 6.80 6.97 -23.66
CA VAL A 3 5.83 7.33 -22.61
C VAL A 3 5.10 8.65 -22.91
N TYR A 4 5.82 9.70 -23.32
CA TYR A 4 5.19 10.97 -23.69
C TYR A 4 4.30 10.87 -24.93
N ALA A 5 4.69 10.05 -25.92
CA ALA A 5 3.84 9.77 -27.08
C ALA A 5 2.56 9.01 -26.69
N ALA A 6 2.67 8.07 -25.73
CA ALA A 6 1.54 7.36 -25.17
C ALA A 6 0.58 8.27 -24.41
N ILE A 7 1.13 9.17 -23.59
CA ILE A 7 0.37 10.21 -22.88
C ILE A 7 -0.39 11.09 -23.90
N GLY A 8 0.32 11.67 -24.88
CA GLY A 8 -0.31 12.54 -25.87
C GLY A 8 -1.35 11.82 -26.75
N LEU A 9 -1.19 10.51 -26.99
CA LEU A 9 -2.20 9.71 -27.68
C LEU A 9 -3.45 9.50 -26.82
N ALA A 10 -3.27 9.17 -25.53
CA ALA A 10 -4.38 9.00 -24.59
C ALA A 10 -5.15 10.30 -24.41
N GLU A 11 -4.45 11.43 -24.27
CA GLU A 11 -5.07 12.77 -24.15
C GLU A 11 -5.93 13.16 -25.34
N LYS A 12 -5.52 12.76 -26.55
CA LYS A 12 -6.31 13.03 -27.76
C LYS A 12 -7.52 12.10 -27.88
N ASN A 13 -7.44 10.90 -27.33
CA ASN A 13 -8.50 9.92 -27.39
C ASN A 13 -8.38 8.86 -26.29
N ASN A 14 -9.22 9.00 -25.27
CA ASN A 14 -9.21 8.16 -24.07
C ASN A 14 -9.46 6.67 -24.37
N GLN A 15 -10.06 6.30 -25.51
CA GLN A 15 -10.27 4.89 -25.87
C GLN A 15 -8.95 4.08 -25.92
N PHE A 16 -7.82 4.75 -26.06
CA PHE A 16 -6.51 4.12 -26.11
C PHE A 16 -5.82 3.97 -24.76
N ILE A 17 -6.35 4.53 -23.66
CA ILE A 17 -5.63 4.55 -22.38
C ILE A 17 -5.31 3.14 -21.87
N VAL A 18 -6.30 2.25 -21.80
CA VAL A 18 -6.14 0.87 -21.33
C VAL A 18 -5.16 0.08 -22.22
N PRO A 19 -5.33 0.00 -23.55
CA PRO A 19 -4.41 -0.78 -24.39
C PRO A 19 -2.99 -0.19 -24.43
N VAL A 20 -2.84 1.14 -24.34
CA VAL A 20 -1.53 1.80 -24.28
C VAL A 20 -0.85 1.49 -22.95
N PHE A 21 -1.57 1.62 -21.84
CA PHE A 21 -1.06 1.30 -20.52
C PHE A 21 -0.62 -0.16 -20.44
N GLN A 22 -1.46 -1.11 -20.89
CA GLN A 22 -1.12 -2.53 -20.89
C GLN A 22 0.10 -2.84 -21.77
N LYS A 23 0.26 -2.17 -22.92
CA LYS A 23 1.47 -2.33 -23.74
C LYS A 23 2.72 -1.83 -23.03
N ILE A 24 2.65 -0.71 -22.32
CA ILE A 24 3.78 -0.14 -21.59
C ILE A 24 4.10 -0.97 -20.34
N LEU A 25 3.06 -1.45 -19.65
CA LEU A 25 3.14 -2.36 -18.53
C LEU A 25 3.95 -3.61 -18.84
N ASN A 26 3.72 -4.21 -20.02
CA ASN A 26 4.40 -5.44 -20.43
C ASN A 26 5.79 -5.21 -21.04
N LYS A 27 6.23 -3.95 -21.21
CA LYS A 27 7.58 -3.68 -21.74
C LYS A 27 8.62 -3.90 -20.64
N LYS A 28 9.49 -4.88 -20.86
CA LYS A 28 10.71 -5.05 -20.07
C LYS A 28 11.69 -3.93 -20.42
N GLY A 29 12.00 -3.07 -19.45
CA GLY A 29 13.03 -2.04 -19.60
C GLY A 29 12.96 -0.98 -18.51
N LYS A 30 14.12 -0.50 -18.06
CA LYS A 30 14.23 0.69 -17.21
C LYS A 30 14.27 1.92 -18.11
N MET A 31 13.46 2.93 -17.82
CA MET A 31 13.53 4.19 -18.55
C MET A 31 14.80 4.94 -18.14
N HIS A 32 15.69 5.18 -19.11
CA HIS A 32 16.81 6.10 -18.97
C HIS A 32 16.43 7.37 -19.72
N ILE A 33 16.16 8.46 -19.00
CA ILE A 33 15.89 9.75 -19.62
C ILE A 33 17.22 10.51 -19.65
N GLN A 34 17.85 10.59 -20.82
CA GLN A 34 19.09 11.35 -21.01
C GLN A 34 18.75 12.82 -21.32
N ASN A 35 19.56 13.73 -20.77
CA ASN A 35 19.45 15.21 -20.74
C ASN A 35 18.84 15.79 -19.45
N GLY A 36 19.62 15.76 -18.37
CA GLY A 36 19.46 16.66 -17.21
C GLY A 36 18.32 16.39 -16.23
N CYS A 37 17.58 15.28 -16.37
CA CYS A 37 16.38 14.99 -15.58
C CYS A 37 16.59 13.83 -14.59
N ILE A 38 15.84 13.89 -13.49
CA ILE A 38 15.79 12.96 -12.35
C ILE A 38 15.90 11.49 -12.79
N LEU A 39 16.88 10.77 -12.23
CA LEU A 39 16.99 9.32 -12.34
C LEU A 39 15.88 8.66 -11.49
N SER A 40 14.69 8.52 -12.06
CA SER A 40 13.64 7.71 -11.44
C SER A 40 13.81 6.23 -11.85
N HIS A 41 13.68 5.35 -10.86
CA HIS A 41 13.66 3.90 -11.05
C HIS A 41 12.24 3.36 -11.29
N ASP A 42 11.27 4.26 -11.45
CA ASP A 42 9.85 3.92 -11.54
C ASP A 42 9.54 3.19 -12.85
N HIS A 43 8.50 2.35 -12.81
CA HIS A 43 8.10 1.63 -14.00
C HIS A 43 7.57 2.61 -15.07
N PRO A 44 7.87 2.45 -16.38
CA PRO A 44 7.41 3.36 -17.43
C PRO A 44 5.88 3.54 -17.54
N ALA A 45 5.11 2.64 -16.93
CA ALA A 45 3.66 2.69 -16.88
C ALA A 45 3.15 3.71 -15.84
N GLU A 46 3.97 4.03 -14.84
CA GLU A 46 3.60 4.91 -13.72
C GLU A 46 3.23 6.33 -14.15
N PRO A 47 4.02 7.02 -15.01
CA PRO A 47 3.64 8.35 -15.49
C PRO A 47 2.35 8.33 -16.33
N VAL A 48 2.09 7.24 -17.04
CA VAL A 48 0.86 7.09 -17.86
C VAL A 48 -0.35 6.96 -16.94
N TYR A 49 -0.25 6.14 -15.89
CA TYR A 49 -1.29 6.00 -14.88
C TYR A 49 -1.59 7.32 -14.17
N LEU A 50 -0.55 7.99 -13.65
CA LEU A 50 -0.70 9.23 -12.92
C LEU A 50 -1.29 10.34 -13.78
N ASN A 51 -0.88 10.45 -15.04
CA ASN A 51 -1.45 11.45 -15.95
C ASN A 51 -2.96 11.24 -16.10
N TYR A 52 -3.39 10.00 -16.37
CA TYR A 52 -4.81 9.70 -16.51
C TYR A 52 -5.59 9.93 -15.22
N TYR A 53 -5.07 9.45 -14.08
CA TYR A 53 -5.67 9.65 -12.77
C TYR A 53 -5.89 11.14 -12.45
N CYS A 54 -4.91 12.00 -12.75
CA CYS A 54 -4.97 13.44 -12.48
C CYS A 54 -5.91 14.21 -13.42
N GLN A 55 -6.36 13.63 -14.53
CA GLN A 55 -7.35 14.24 -15.42
C GLN A 55 -8.79 14.03 -14.94
N LEU A 56 -9.02 13.01 -14.13
CA LEU A 56 -10.34 12.70 -13.59
C LEU A 56 -10.68 13.61 -12.40
N LYS A 57 -11.95 14.01 -12.32
CA LYS A 57 -12.51 14.69 -11.15
C LYS A 57 -12.68 13.71 -10.01
N ARG A 58 -12.73 14.23 -8.78
CA ARG A 58 -12.83 13.41 -7.57
C ARG A 58 -14.05 12.49 -7.56
N GLU A 59 -15.16 12.95 -8.15
CA GLU A 59 -16.42 12.21 -8.23
C GLU A 59 -16.34 11.04 -9.22
N GLU A 60 -15.44 11.12 -10.20
CA GLU A 60 -15.26 10.14 -11.28
C GLU A 60 -14.34 8.97 -10.85
N LEU A 61 -13.41 9.21 -9.92
CA LEU A 61 -12.37 8.24 -9.52
C LEU A 61 -12.91 6.86 -9.10
N LYS A 62 -14.13 6.79 -8.56
CA LYS A 62 -14.73 5.53 -8.11
C LYS A 62 -15.43 4.77 -9.22
N SER A 63 -16.09 5.49 -10.14
CA SER A 63 -16.96 4.93 -11.17
C SER A 63 -16.28 4.76 -12.53
N ASP A 64 -15.16 5.44 -12.78
CA ASP A 64 -14.46 5.38 -14.06
C ASP A 64 -13.99 3.95 -14.38
N SER A 65 -14.43 3.44 -15.54
CA SER A 65 -14.21 2.06 -15.96
C SER A 65 -12.78 1.79 -16.43
N ASP A 66 -12.14 2.79 -17.03
CA ASP A 66 -10.77 2.65 -17.53
C ASP A 66 -9.80 2.69 -16.35
N LEU A 67 -10.00 3.61 -15.41
CA LEU A 67 -9.26 3.64 -14.15
C LEU A 67 -9.41 2.33 -13.38
N LYS A 68 -10.61 1.74 -13.34
CA LYS A 68 -10.82 0.42 -12.72
C LYS A 68 -9.97 -0.67 -13.37
N GLN A 69 -9.86 -0.66 -14.70
CA GLN A 69 -9.02 -1.62 -15.43
C GLN A 69 -7.53 -1.38 -15.17
N LEU A 70 -7.08 -0.12 -15.24
CA LEU A 70 -5.72 0.32 -14.93
C LEU A 70 -5.31 -0.12 -13.51
N ASP A 71 -6.16 0.17 -12.52
CA ASP A 71 -5.98 -0.22 -11.12
C ASP A 71 -5.85 -1.74 -10.95
N SER A 72 -6.67 -2.52 -11.67
CA SER A 72 -6.61 -3.98 -11.63
C SER A 72 -5.32 -4.54 -12.22
N LEU A 73 -4.82 -3.92 -13.29
CA LEU A 73 -3.55 -4.30 -13.92
C LEU A 73 -2.35 -4.01 -13.00
N LEU A 74 -2.37 -2.90 -12.26
CA LEU A 74 -1.33 -2.53 -11.30
C LEU A 74 -1.13 -3.59 -10.21
N LEU A 75 -2.17 -4.33 -9.83
CA LEU A 75 -2.06 -5.40 -8.83
C LEU A 75 -1.10 -6.52 -9.24
N PHE A 76 -0.88 -6.70 -10.54
CA PHE A 76 0.06 -7.69 -11.09
C PHE A 76 1.49 -7.16 -11.25
N MET A 77 1.75 -5.91 -10.86
CA MET A 77 3.08 -5.30 -10.88
C MET A 77 3.76 -5.39 -9.52
N PRO A 78 4.70 -6.32 -9.30
CA PRO A 78 5.46 -6.35 -8.05
C PRO A 78 6.40 -5.13 -7.90
N ALA A 79 6.77 -4.50 -9.01
CA ALA A 79 7.76 -3.41 -9.05
C ALA A 79 7.15 -2.00 -9.20
N SER A 80 5.82 -1.83 -9.10
CA SER A 80 5.23 -0.48 -9.09
C SER A 80 5.65 0.29 -7.84
N SER A 81 5.71 1.61 -7.88
CA SER A 81 5.93 2.43 -6.69
C SER A 81 4.83 2.24 -5.63
N GLU A 82 5.17 2.48 -4.36
CA GLU A 82 4.20 2.43 -3.26
C GLU A 82 3.09 3.47 -3.40
N LEU A 83 3.40 4.62 -3.99
CA LEU A 83 2.42 5.68 -4.23
C LEU A 83 1.30 5.23 -5.17
N ILE A 84 1.65 4.60 -6.28
CA ILE A 84 0.66 4.18 -7.28
C ILE A 84 -0.15 2.98 -6.79
N LEU A 85 0.50 2.03 -6.11
CA LEU A 85 -0.23 0.92 -5.49
C LEU A 85 -1.20 1.44 -4.41
N THR A 86 -0.79 2.41 -3.60
CA THR A 86 -1.68 3.08 -2.63
C THR A 86 -2.87 3.72 -3.33
N THR A 87 -2.62 4.40 -4.45
CA THR A 87 -3.66 5.11 -5.21
C THR A 87 -4.70 4.13 -5.77
N ALA A 88 -4.24 3.04 -6.39
CA ALA A 88 -5.12 2.00 -6.92
C ALA A 88 -5.96 1.33 -5.83
N LEU A 89 -5.38 1.08 -4.65
CA LEU A 89 -6.07 0.41 -3.54
C LEU A 89 -7.04 1.32 -2.77
N ARG A 90 -6.84 2.64 -2.80
CA ARG A 90 -7.62 3.60 -2.00
C ARG A 90 -9.08 3.74 -2.44
N ASN A 91 -9.35 3.63 -3.73
CA ASN A 91 -10.61 4.12 -4.29
C ASN A 91 -11.70 3.07 -4.45
N ARG A 92 -11.42 1.79 -4.18
CA ARG A 92 -12.38 0.71 -4.47
C ARG A 92 -12.14 -0.57 -3.65
N THR A 93 -13.18 -1.38 -3.56
CA THR A 93 -13.09 -2.79 -3.16
C THR A 93 -12.90 -3.69 -4.38
N TYR A 94 -12.09 -4.74 -4.26
CA TYR A 94 -11.76 -5.65 -5.35
C TYR A 94 -12.50 -6.99 -5.22
N SER A 95 -12.68 -7.69 -6.34
CA SER A 95 -13.26 -9.03 -6.36
C SER A 95 -12.32 -10.06 -5.72
N ASP A 96 -12.85 -11.23 -5.34
CA ASP A 96 -12.08 -12.28 -4.68
C ASP A 96 -10.86 -12.77 -5.48
N GLY A 97 -10.95 -12.78 -6.82
CA GLY A 97 -9.83 -13.13 -7.69
C GLY A 97 -8.66 -12.15 -7.54
N LEU A 98 -8.95 -10.86 -7.51
CA LEU A 98 -7.95 -9.80 -7.34
C LEU A 98 -7.48 -9.68 -5.88
N LYS A 99 -8.33 -10.02 -4.90
CA LYS A 99 -7.95 -10.11 -3.48
C LYS A 99 -6.77 -11.04 -3.24
N LYS A 100 -6.74 -12.21 -3.91
CA LYS A 100 -5.58 -13.12 -3.85
C LYS A 100 -4.30 -12.46 -4.37
N GLN A 101 -4.41 -11.67 -5.43
CA GLN A 101 -3.26 -10.93 -5.97
C GLN A 101 -2.80 -9.82 -4.99
N ILE A 102 -3.73 -9.14 -4.31
CA ILE A 102 -3.40 -8.19 -3.25
C ILE A 102 -2.71 -8.89 -2.08
N ALA A 103 -3.15 -10.09 -1.70
CA ALA A 103 -2.48 -10.91 -0.68
C ALA A 103 -1.04 -11.25 -1.07
N LYS A 104 -0.77 -11.62 -2.33
CA LYS A 104 0.61 -11.80 -2.81
C LYS A 104 1.44 -10.53 -2.69
N GLN A 105 0.88 -9.39 -3.06
CA GLN A 105 1.56 -8.11 -2.90
C GLN A 105 1.89 -7.82 -1.43
N ALA A 106 0.96 -8.09 -0.51
CA ALA A 106 1.17 -7.86 0.91
C ALA A 106 2.21 -8.80 1.53
N PHE A 107 2.13 -10.11 1.27
CA PHE A 107 2.86 -11.12 2.05
C PHE A 107 4.06 -11.73 1.32
N GLU A 108 4.05 -11.79 -0.01
CA GLU A 108 5.20 -12.29 -0.79
C GLU A 108 6.12 -11.13 -1.20
N ASN A 109 5.54 -9.99 -1.58
CA ASN A 109 6.29 -8.80 -2.02
C ASN A 109 6.46 -7.74 -0.92
N HIS A 110 5.95 -8.01 0.29
CA HIS A 110 6.07 -7.12 1.47
C HIS A 110 5.60 -5.67 1.22
N ARG A 111 4.58 -5.50 0.38
CA ARG A 111 4.07 -4.17 -0.03
C ARG A 111 3.11 -3.62 1.02
N THR A 112 3.52 -2.53 1.66
CA THR A 112 2.76 -1.92 2.76
C THR A 112 1.34 -1.49 2.34
N PRO A 113 1.11 -0.86 1.17
CA PRO A 113 -0.23 -0.46 0.75
C PRO A 113 -1.20 -1.64 0.64
N ALA A 114 -0.72 -2.80 0.17
CA ALA A 114 -1.52 -4.02 0.08
C ALA A 114 -1.86 -4.57 1.47
N LEU A 115 -0.91 -4.58 2.40
CA LEU A 115 -1.16 -4.94 3.80
C LEU A 115 -2.24 -4.06 4.43
N LEU A 116 -2.12 -2.74 4.26
CA LEU A 116 -3.08 -1.76 4.80
C LEU A 116 -4.49 -1.95 4.22
N TYR A 117 -4.57 -2.27 2.93
CA TYR A 117 -5.82 -2.59 2.26
C TYR A 117 -6.48 -3.83 2.87
N LEU A 118 -5.73 -4.93 3.02
CA LEU A 118 -6.24 -6.18 3.59
C LEU A 118 -6.68 -5.98 5.05
N ASN A 119 -5.93 -5.21 5.84
CA ASN A 119 -6.33 -4.87 7.20
C ASN A 119 -7.62 -4.02 7.28
N SER A 120 -7.93 -3.24 6.24
CA SER A 120 -9.14 -2.42 6.22
C SER A 120 -10.38 -3.19 5.77
N TRP A 121 -10.25 -4.06 4.76
CA TRP A 121 -11.38 -4.70 4.09
C TRP A 121 -11.53 -6.19 4.34
N HIS A 122 -10.42 -6.88 4.65
CA HIS A 122 -10.35 -8.34 4.74
C HIS A 122 -9.66 -8.82 6.02
N LYS A 123 -9.69 -7.99 7.07
CA LYS A 123 -8.96 -8.20 8.33
C LYS A 123 -9.18 -9.59 8.94
N LYS A 124 -10.44 -10.03 8.99
CA LYS A 124 -10.82 -11.32 9.60
C LYS A 124 -10.26 -12.51 8.82
N GLU A 125 -10.28 -12.43 7.49
CA GLU A 125 -9.84 -13.51 6.61
C GLU A 125 -8.31 -13.67 6.63
N TYR A 126 -7.58 -12.56 6.73
CA TYR A 126 -6.11 -12.55 6.71
C TYR A 126 -5.50 -12.23 8.08
N SER A 127 -6.19 -12.56 9.17
CA SER A 127 -5.83 -12.11 10.52
C SER A 127 -4.40 -12.46 10.90
N ASP A 128 -4.02 -13.73 10.77
CA ASP A 128 -2.69 -14.20 11.16
C ASP A 128 -1.58 -13.64 10.27
N PRO A 129 -1.64 -13.72 8.92
CA PRO A 129 -0.59 -13.17 8.08
C PRO A 129 -0.48 -11.64 8.18
N ILE A 130 -1.57 -10.91 8.44
CA ILE A 130 -1.50 -9.47 8.70
C ILE A 130 -0.72 -9.19 10.00
N GLN A 131 -1.03 -9.89 11.08
CA GLN A 131 -0.33 -9.70 12.36
C GLN A 131 1.15 -10.00 12.22
N GLU A 132 1.52 -11.08 11.53
CA GLU A 132 2.92 -11.43 11.26
C GLU A 132 3.67 -10.31 10.54
N GLU A 133 3.07 -9.74 9.50
CA GLU A 133 3.69 -8.68 8.71
C GLU A 133 3.78 -7.36 9.50
N LEU A 134 2.76 -7.02 10.29
CA LEU A 134 2.81 -5.87 11.20
C LEU A 134 3.93 -6.00 12.23
N PHE A 135 4.20 -7.21 12.75
CA PHE A 135 5.34 -7.43 13.63
C PHE A 135 6.67 -7.17 12.96
N LYS A 136 6.84 -7.56 11.68
CA LYS A 136 8.07 -7.26 10.93
C LYS A 136 8.26 -5.75 10.79
N LEU A 137 7.19 -5.02 10.48
CA LEU A 137 7.23 -3.56 10.31
C LEU A 137 7.56 -2.83 11.62
N ILE A 138 6.94 -3.21 12.74
CA ILE A 138 7.19 -2.57 14.04
C ILE A 138 8.65 -2.78 14.50
N LYS A 139 9.24 -3.94 14.20
CA LYS A 139 10.64 -4.28 14.51
C LYS A 139 11.66 -3.67 13.56
N ASN A 140 11.24 -3.08 12.45
CA ASN A 140 12.14 -2.52 11.44
C ASN A 140 12.64 -1.13 11.87
N ASP A 141 13.92 -1.02 12.18
CA ASP A 141 14.53 0.24 12.65
C ASP A 141 14.60 1.36 11.60
N SER A 142 14.42 1.04 10.32
CA SER A 142 14.37 2.04 9.23
C SER A 142 13.02 2.75 9.10
N ILE A 143 11.97 2.29 9.81
CA ILE A 143 10.65 2.91 9.80
C ILE A 143 10.56 3.94 10.93
N ASP A 144 10.05 5.14 10.64
CA ASP A 144 9.89 6.19 11.64
C ASP A 144 8.80 5.86 12.68
N GLY A 145 8.91 6.51 13.84
CA GLY A 145 8.01 6.29 14.98
C GLY A 145 6.53 6.59 14.66
N GLY A 146 6.23 7.52 13.76
CA GLY A 146 4.86 7.83 13.36
C GLY A 146 4.18 6.63 12.68
N HIS A 147 4.86 6.04 11.70
CA HIS A 147 4.38 4.84 11.03
C HIS A 147 4.37 3.62 11.96
N LYS A 148 5.38 3.45 12.81
CA LYS A 148 5.39 2.36 13.80
C LYS A 148 4.21 2.43 14.76
N ARG A 149 3.85 3.61 15.26
CA ARG A 149 2.65 3.81 16.09
C ARG A 149 1.38 3.39 15.38
N LYS A 150 1.24 3.74 14.09
CA LYS A 150 0.11 3.29 13.26
C LYS A 150 0.05 1.77 13.16
N TYR A 151 1.17 1.10 12.90
CA TYR A 151 1.22 -0.37 12.82
C TYR A 151 0.95 -1.03 14.17
N LEU A 152 1.44 -0.45 15.27
CA LEU A 152 1.13 -0.93 16.61
C LEU A 152 -0.37 -0.83 16.90
N SER A 153 -1.01 0.31 16.59
CA SER A 153 -2.45 0.45 16.78
C SER A 153 -3.25 -0.56 15.94
N MET A 154 -2.82 -0.82 14.70
CA MET A 154 -3.41 -1.87 13.86
C MET A 154 -3.26 -3.25 14.48
N LEU A 155 -2.08 -3.59 14.98
CA LEU A 155 -1.80 -4.86 15.63
C LEU A 155 -2.64 -5.05 16.90
N LEU A 156 -2.73 -4.02 17.74
CA LEU A 156 -3.54 -4.07 18.97
C LEU A 156 -5.04 -4.20 18.67
N SER A 157 -5.50 -3.71 17.53
CA SER A 157 -6.90 -3.83 17.14
C SER A 157 -7.34 -5.29 16.85
N PHE A 158 -6.42 -6.26 16.81
CA PHE A 158 -6.75 -7.68 16.74
C PHE A 158 -7.20 -8.26 18.08
N ASN A 159 -6.96 -7.56 19.20
CA ASN A 159 -7.29 -8.03 20.56
C ASN A 159 -6.76 -9.44 20.84
N ASN A 160 -5.55 -9.74 20.37
CA ASN A 160 -4.93 -11.05 20.49
C ASN A 160 -3.88 -11.02 21.60
N ILE A 161 -4.17 -11.71 22.71
CA ILE A 161 -3.30 -11.79 23.89
C ILE A 161 -1.95 -12.42 23.56
N GLU A 162 -1.86 -13.30 22.56
CA GLU A 162 -0.61 -13.92 22.14
C GLU A 162 0.41 -12.88 21.63
N ASN A 163 -0.08 -11.73 21.15
CA ASN A 163 0.76 -10.63 20.71
C ASN A 163 1.47 -9.92 21.88
N LYS A 164 1.03 -10.14 23.13
CA LYS A 164 1.50 -9.43 24.33
C LYS A 164 3.03 -9.34 24.39
N LYS A 165 3.72 -10.48 24.31
CA LYS A 165 5.20 -10.51 24.43
C LYS A 165 5.89 -9.66 23.36
N ALA A 166 5.44 -9.74 22.12
CA ALA A 166 6.05 -9.03 21.01
C ALA A 166 5.75 -7.53 21.06
N VAL A 167 4.54 -7.14 21.47
CA VAL A 167 4.17 -5.74 21.72
C VAL A 167 5.01 -5.16 22.86
N LEU A 168 5.13 -5.87 24.00
CA LEU A 168 5.94 -5.45 25.15
C LEU A 168 7.39 -5.16 24.77
N ASN A 169 7.99 -6.04 23.95
CA ASN A 169 9.35 -5.85 23.47
C ASN A 169 9.53 -4.57 22.63
N TYR A 170 8.51 -4.15 21.89
CA TYR A 170 8.55 -2.89 21.13
C TYR A 170 8.37 -1.68 22.05
N ILE A 171 7.31 -1.67 22.86
CA ILE A 171 6.95 -0.51 23.69
C ILE A 171 7.96 -0.21 24.81
N LYS A 172 8.79 -1.19 25.20
CA LYS A 172 9.93 -0.97 26.11
C LYS A 172 11.11 -0.26 25.45
N LYS A 173 11.27 -0.40 24.13
CA LYS A 173 12.38 0.18 23.36
C LYS A 173 12.07 1.60 22.87
N ASP A 174 10.82 1.83 22.51
CA ASP A 174 10.34 3.10 21.97
C ASP A 174 9.36 3.70 22.97
N SER A 175 9.60 4.92 23.46
CA SER A 175 8.72 5.58 24.43
C SER A 175 7.67 6.49 23.79
N LEU A 176 7.70 6.68 22.46
CA LEU A 176 6.85 7.66 21.75
C LEU A 176 5.36 7.30 21.74
N TRP A 177 5.00 6.07 22.10
CA TRP A 177 3.62 5.64 22.27
C TRP A 177 3.01 6.12 23.60
N LYS A 178 3.83 6.48 24.60
CA LYS A 178 3.33 6.84 25.95
C LYS A 178 2.47 8.10 25.94
N GLU A 179 2.64 8.97 24.95
CA GLU A 179 1.82 10.17 24.79
C GLU A 179 0.48 9.88 24.11
N ASP A 180 0.33 8.74 23.43
CA ASP A 180 -0.86 8.37 22.67
C ASP A 180 -1.90 7.71 23.59
N GLY A 181 -3.00 8.42 23.87
CA GLY A 181 -4.09 7.92 24.71
C GLY A 181 -4.87 6.76 24.07
N GLN A 182 -4.90 6.68 22.73
CA GLN A 182 -5.57 5.60 22.03
C GLN A 182 -4.76 4.31 22.16
N ILE A 183 -3.44 4.37 21.97
CA ILE A 183 -2.57 3.19 22.13
C ILE A 183 -2.63 2.67 23.57
N ARG A 184 -2.65 3.56 24.58
CA ARG A 184 -2.78 3.14 25.99
C ARG A 184 -4.06 2.35 26.27
N SER A 185 -5.21 2.85 25.84
CA SER A 185 -6.48 2.11 26.02
C SER A 185 -6.51 0.78 25.24
N GLN A 186 -5.85 0.73 24.07
CA GLN A 186 -5.72 -0.51 23.29
C GLN A 186 -4.78 -1.55 23.95
N LEU A 187 -3.73 -1.12 24.64
CA LEU A 187 -2.84 -2.02 25.39
C LEU A 187 -3.59 -2.76 26.49
N GLU A 188 -4.42 -2.05 27.27
CA GLU A 188 -5.23 -2.64 28.34
C GLU A 188 -6.19 -3.70 27.80
N ASN A 189 -6.84 -3.44 26.66
CA ASN A 189 -7.71 -4.41 25.97
C ASN A 189 -6.96 -5.66 25.49
N ASN A 190 -5.64 -5.60 25.34
CA ASN A 190 -4.78 -6.72 24.98
C ASN A 190 -4.10 -7.35 26.23
N GLY A 191 -4.57 -7.00 27.44
CA GLY A 191 -4.02 -7.51 28.70
C GLY A 191 -2.63 -6.98 29.02
N ILE A 192 -2.23 -5.83 28.46
CA ILE A 192 -0.99 -5.12 28.77
C ILE A 192 -1.31 -3.95 29.69
N THR A 193 -0.89 -4.03 30.94
CA THR A 193 -1.12 -3.01 31.97
C THR A 193 0.13 -2.15 32.19
N SER A 194 -0.01 -1.07 32.96
CA SER A 194 1.10 -0.18 33.31
C SER A 194 2.26 -0.91 34.00
N GLU A 195 1.98 -1.95 34.78
CA GLU A 195 3.00 -2.78 35.43
C GLU A 195 3.89 -3.54 34.44
N ASP A 196 3.38 -3.86 33.25
CA ASP A 196 4.14 -4.64 32.26
C ASP A 196 5.26 -3.82 31.57
N TYR A 197 5.14 -2.49 31.55
CA TYR A 197 6.00 -1.57 30.79
C TYR A 197 6.57 -0.39 31.56
N ASN A 198 6.29 -0.30 32.85
CA ASN A 198 6.97 0.60 33.78
C ASN A 198 8.34 0.06 34.18
#